data_AF-A0A949YZ43-F1
#
_entry.id   AF-A0A949YZ43-F1
#
_cell.length_a   1.000
_cell.length_b   1.000
_cell.length_c   1.000
_cell.angle_alpha   90.00
_cell.angle_beta   90.00
_cell.angle_gamma   90.00
#
_symmetry.space_group_name_H-M   'P 1'
#
loop_
_entity.id
_entity.type
_entity.pdbx_description
1 polymer ?
#
loop_
_entity_poly.entity_id
_entity_poly.type
_entity_poly.pdbx_seq_one_letter_code
_entity_poly.pdbx_strand_id
1 'polypeptide(L)'
;MPYPLPALPRGRVVFLDANIFVYGLLGESEQCLALVERCRNEEVAGVTSTEVVGEACHRLMVKEAVDEGLISRPAAYALKPKYDAIRRLRRYWDLTARVFDLNLVIFSSGEARHRAAQRVRQQHGLLTNDSLIAAACLEQEIRLLATRDADFDRIPKLTVYKPTDIP
;
A
#
# COMPACT_ATOMS: atom_id res chain seq x y z
N MET A 1 0.98 -11.94 -16.63
CA MET A 1 1.85 -12.41 -15.53
C MET A 1 2.47 -11.18 -14.89
N PRO A 2 2.49 -11.09 -13.56
CA PRO A 2 3.17 -9.99 -12.86
C PRO A 2 4.69 -10.04 -13.10
N TYR A 3 5.33 -8.87 -13.01
CA TYR A 3 6.78 -8.72 -13.02
C TYR A 3 7.34 -8.70 -11.60
N PRO A 4 8.59 -9.13 -11.36
CA PRO A 4 9.21 -9.01 -10.04
C PRO A 4 9.58 -7.55 -9.72
N LEU A 5 9.44 -7.09 -8.46
CA LEU A 5 9.77 -5.71 -8.06
C LEU A 5 11.17 -5.24 -8.49
N PRO A 6 12.24 -6.06 -8.37
CA PRO A 6 13.57 -5.67 -8.85
C PRO A 6 13.63 -5.31 -10.34
N ALA A 7 12.71 -5.84 -11.16
CA ALA A 7 12.65 -5.53 -12.59
C ALA A 7 11.95 -4.21 -12.90
N LEU A 8 11.44 -3.48 -11.90
CA LEU A 8 10.87 -2.15 -12.12
C LEU A 8 11.95 -1.20 -12.67
N PRO A 9 11.79 -0.60 -13.86
CA PRO A 9 12.83 0.25 -14.44
C PRO A 9 13.00 1.58 -13.72
N ARG A 10 14.20 2.18 -13.82
CA ARG A 10 14.47 3.53 -13.34
C ARG A 10 13.70 4.58 -14.16
N GLY A 11 13.43 5.74 -13.56
CA GLY A 11 12.78 6.88 -14.22
C GLY A 11 11.30 6.66 -14.55
N ARG A 12 10.68 5.60 -14.02
CA ARG A 12 9.26 5.30 -14.23
C ARG A 12 8.44 5.79 -13.05
N VAL A 13 7.18 6.12 -13.33
CA VAL A 13 6.17 6.39 -12.32
C VAL A 13 5.50 5.08 -11.93
N VAL A 14 5.45 4.79 -10.63
CA VAL A 14 4.80 3.59 -10.08
C VAL A 14 3.86 3.99 -8.95
N PHE A 15 2.66 3.42 -8.94
CA PHE A 15 1.78 3.51 -7.80
C PHE A 15 2.16 2.44 -6.77
N LEU A 16 2.34 2.82 -5.51
CA LEU A 16 2.66 1.91 -4.41
C LEU A 16 1.41 1.64 -3.58
N ASP A 17 1.08 0.37 -3.42
CA ASP A 17 0.02 -0.13 -2.56
C ASP A 17 0.46 -0.24 -1.08
N ALA A 18 -0.49 -0.35 -0.16
CA ALA A 18 -0.28 -0.39 1.28
C ALA A 18 0.62 -1.56 1.69
N ASN A 19 0.44 -2.71 1.04
CA ASN A 19 1.22 -3.91 1.33
C ASN A 19 2.72 -3.72 1.06
N ILE A 20 3.11 -2.89 0.08
CA ILE A 20 4.53 -2.61 -0.21
C ILE A 20 5.16 -1.87 0.97
N PHE A 21 4.47 -0.85 1.50
CA PHE A 21 4.94 -0.13 2.69
C PHE A 21 4.99 -1.04 3.92
N VAL A 22 3.93 -1.82 4.15
CA VAL A 22 3.85 -2.71 5.33
C VAL A 22 5.01 -3.72 5.30
N TYR A 23 5.22 -4.42 4.18
CA TYR A 23 6.28 -5.42 4.10
C TYR A 23 7.69 -4.81 4.17
N GLY A 24 7.92 -3.67 3.51
CA GLY A 24 9.22 -3.00 3.53
C GLY A 24 9.57 -2.45 4.92
N LEU A 25 8.64 -1.73 5.54
CA LEU A 25 8.88 -1.04 6.83
C LEU A 25 8.93 -1.99 8.03
N LEU A 26 8.28 -3.16 7.94
CA LEU A 26 8.42 -4.22 8.94
C LEU A 26 9.67 -5.09 8.74
N GLY A 27 10.40 -4.91 7.63
CA GLY A 27 11.55 -5.75 7.27
C GLY A 27 11.15 -7.17 6.84
N GLU A 28 9.92 -7.37 6.40
CA GLU A 28 9.40 -8.67 5.95
C GLU A 28 9.77 -8.97 4.49
N SER A 29 10.08 -7.93 3.68
CA SER A 29 10.54 -8.06 2.30
C SER A 29 11.67 -7.06 2.00
N GLU A 30 12.82 -7.58 1.61
CA GLU A 30 13.96 -6.79 1.13
C GLU A 30 13.62 -6.11 -0.20
N GLN A 31 12.84 -6.75 -1.06
CA GLN A 31 12.41 -6.18 -2.34
C GLN A 31 11.48 -4.98 -2.17
N CYS A 32 10.53 -5.06 -1.23
CA CYS A 32 9.67 -3.93 -0.89
C CYS A 32 10.47 -2.78 -0.28
N LEU A 33 11.37 -3.08 0.67
CA LEU A 33 12.26 -2.08 1.26
C LEU A 33 13.14 -1.40 0.20
N ALA A 34 13.72 -2.19 -0.71
CA ALA A 34 14.52 -1.68 -1.81
C ALA A 34 13.71 -0.76 -2.73
N LEU A 35 12.45 -1.10 -3.05
CA LEU A 35 11.59 -0.19 -3.84
C LEU A 35 11.32 1.12 -3.10
N VAL A 36 11.05 1.07 -1.80
CA VAL A 36 10.84 2.27 -0.97
C VAL A 36 12.09 3.18 -1.00
N GLU A 37 13.28 2.61 -0.84
CA GLU A 37 14.54 3.38 -0.92
C GLU A 37 14.82 3.89 -2.34
N ARG A 38 14.43 3.14 -3.39
CA ARG A 38 14.52 3.63 -4.77
C ARG A 38 13.60 4.83 -5.03
N CYS A 39 12.43 4.88 -4.40
CA CYS A 39 11.56 6.06 -4.46
C CYS A 39 12.17 7.23 -3.71
N ARG A 40 12.72 6.98 -2.52
CA ARG A 40 13.42 7.98 -1.71
C ARG A 40 14.59 8.63 -2.44
N ASN A 41 15.36 7.82 -3.18
CA ASN A 41 16.53 8.25 -3.95
C ASN A 41 16.16 8.73 -5.37
N GLU A 42 14.86 8.95 -5.67
CA GLU A 42 14.36 9.43 -6.96
C GLU A 42 14.73 8.55 -8.17
N GLU A 43 15.12 7.29 -7.93
CA GLU A 43 15.39 6.35 -9.01
C GLU A 43 14.10 5.90 -9.70
N VAL A 44 13.00 5.95 -8.96
CA VAL A 44 11.64 5.66 -9.40
C VAL A 44 10.73 6.75 -8.82
N ALA A 45 9.85 7.31 -9.63
CA ALA A 45 8.87 8.29 -9.15
C ALA A 45 7.72 7.53 -8.47
N GLY A 46 7.77 7.46 -7.14
CA GLY A 46 6.76 6.78 -6.34
C GLY A 46 5.52 7.65 -6.13
N VAL A 47 4.36 7.03 -6.30
CA VAL A 47 3.05 7.67 -6.12
C VAL A 47 2.20 6.81 -5.21
N THR A 48 1.38 7.41 -4.36
CA THR A 48 0.36 6.68 -3.60
C THR A 48 -0.84 7.58 -3.29
N SER A 49 -1.78 7.10 -2.48
CA SER A 49 -2.93 7.89 -2.04
C SER A 49 -3.09 7.94 -0.52
N THR A 50 -3.84 8.92 -0.02
CA THR A 50 -4.11 9.05 1.42
C THR A 50 -4.83 7.82 2.00
N GLU A 51 -5.67 7.15 1.20
CA GLU A 51 -6.35 5.92 1.62
C GLU A 51 -5.37 4.77 1.80
N VAL A 52 -4.39 4.65 0.88
CA VAL A 52 -3.34 3.64 0.96
C VAL A 52 -2.45 3.86 2.17
N VAL A 53 -2.06 5.11 2.45
CA VAL A 53 -1.30 5.43 3.66
C VAL A 53 -2.13 5.13 4.93
N GLY A 54 -3.43 5.44 4.93
CA GLY A 54 -4.34 5.10 6.01
C GLY A 54 -4.47 3.58 6.25
N GLU A 55 -4.53 2.80 5.17
CA GLU A 55 -4.53 1.34 5.25
C GLU A 55 -3.21 0.78 5.78
N ALA A 56 -2.07 1.29 5.30
CA ALA A 56 -0.76 0.90 5.82
C ALA A 56 -0.66 1.20 7.32
N CYS A 57 -1.05 2.41 7.73
CA CYS A 57 -1.11 2.82 9.14
C CYS A 57 -1.95 1.87 9.99
N HIS A 58 -3.15 1.53 9.51
CA HIS A 58 -4.03 0.59 10.19
C HIS A 58 -3.40 -0.79 10.35
N ARG A 59 -2.79 -1.33 9.29
CA ARG A 59 -2.15 -2.65 9.31
C ARG A 59 -0.92 -2.68 10.21
N LEU A 60 -0.11 -1.62 10.21
CA LEU A 60 1.03 -1.46 11.11
C LEU A 60 0.58 -1.42 12.58
N MET A 61 -0.53 -0.74 12.89
CA MET A 61 -1.10 -0.70 14.25
C MET A 61 -1.53 -2.10 14.70
N VAL A 62 -2.22 -2.84 13.84
CA VAL A 62 -2.64 -4.22 14.15
C VAL A 62 -1.43 -5.12 14.35
N LYS A 63 -0.37 -4.95 13.56
CA LYS A 63 0.88 -5.71 13.71
C LYS A 63 1.58 -5.40 15.04
N GLU A 64 1.73 -4.13 15.40
CA GLU A 64 2.33 -3.73 16.69
C GLU A 64 1.52 -4.31 17.86
N ALA A 65 0.19 -4.26 17.78
CA ALA A 65 -0.65 -4.86 18.81
C ALA A 65 -0.48 -6.38 18.96
N VAL A 66 -0.19 -7.10 17.87
CA VAL A 66 0.16 -8.53 17.94
C VAL A 66 1.52 -8.69 18.60
N ASP A 67 2.51 -7.92 18.17
CA ASP A 67 3.90 -7.99 18.68
C ASP A 67 3.96 -7.66 20.19
N GLU A 68 3.14 -6.73 20.67
CA GLU A 68 3.02 -6.38 22.09
C GLU A 68 2.13 -7.34 22.90
N GLY A 69 1.59 -8.39 22.27
CA GLY A 69 0.71 -9.36 22.94
C GLY A 69 -0.66 -8.80 23.32
N LEU A 70 -1.04 -7.62 22.82
CA LEU A 70 -2.37 -7.06 23.04
C LEU A 70 -3.43 -7.90 22.35
N ILE A 71 -3.16 -8.49 21.19
CA ILE A 71 -4.07 -9.41 20.50
C ILE A 71 -3.28 -10.61 19.97
N SER A 72 -3.93 -11.78 19.88
CA SER A 72 -3.25 -13.02 19.47
C SER A 72 -3.17 -13.23 17.96
N ARG A 73 -4.00 -12.51 17.19
CA ARG A 73 -4.10 -12.62 15.73
C ARG A 73 -4.36 -11.23 15.13
N PRO A 74 -3.97 -11.00 13.86
CA PRO A 74 -4.15 -9.70 13.21
C PRO A 74 -5.64 -9.44 12.90
N ALA A 75 -6.35 -8.93 13.91
CA ALA A 75 -7.78 -8.70 13.86
C ALA A 75 -8.12 -7.36 14.52
N ALA A 76 -8.29 -6.31 13.71
CA ALA A 76 -8.47 -4.95 14.23
C ALA A 76 -9.68 -4.79 15.16
N TYR A 77 -10.75 -5.55 14.95
CA TYR A 77 -11.91 -5.51 15.84
C TYR A 77 -11.58 -5.93 17.28
N ALA A 78 -10.55 -6.76 17.49
CA ALA A 78 -10.12 -7.20 18.82
C ALA A 78 -9.45 -6.10 19.65
N LEU A 79 -9.09 -4.97 19.01
CA LEU A 79 -8.58 -3.77 19.68
C LEU A 79 -9.69 -2.86 20.21
N LYS A 80 -10.93 -2.95 19.69
CA LYS A 80 -12.04 -2.08 20.10
C LYS A 80 -12.22 -1.93 21.62
N PRO A 81 -12.13 -2.99 22.45
CA PRO A 81 -12.27 -2.83 23.91
C PRO A 81 -11.00 -2.36 24.62
N LYS A 82 -9.87 -2.17 23.93
CA LYS A 82 -8.52 -1.98 24.50
C LYS A 82 -8.01 -0.54 24.38
N TYR A 83 -8.88 0.44 24.63
CA TYR A 83 -8.59 1.87 24.41
C TYR A 83 -7.28 2.35 25.05
N ASP A 84 -7.00 2.01 26.30
CA ASP A 84 -5.78 2.45 26.99
C ASP A 84 -4.51 1.77 26.46
N ALA A 85 -4.63 0.56 25.92
CA ALA A 85 -3.51 -0.11 25.27
C ALA A 85 -3.23 0.53 23.90
N ILE A 86 -4.27 0.81 23.11
CA ILE A 86 -4.12 1.53 21.82
C ILE A 86 -3.41 2.87 22.02
N ARG A 87 -3.76 3.62 23.07
CA ARG A 87 -3.13 4.92 23.40
C ARG A 87 -1.64 4.82 23.69
N ARG A 88 -1.08 3.63 23.94
CA ARG A 88 0.34 3.40 24.21
C ARG A 88 1.12 2.92 22.99
N LEU A 89 0.44 2.45 21.94
CA LEU A 89 1.06 2.09 20.67
C LEU A 89 1.72 3.32 20.04
N ARG A 90 2.94 3.16 19.53
CA ARG A 90 3.75 4.26 18.96
C ARG A 90 4.45 3.84 17.69
N ARG A 91 4.96 2.61 17.64
CA ARG A 91 5.79 2.12 16.53
C ARG A 91 5.03 2.18 15.20
N TYR A 92 3.73 1.91 15.19
CA TYR A 92 2.93 1.97 13.96
C TYR A 92 2.92 3.36 13.35
N TRP A 93 2.85 4.40 14.18
CA TRP A 93 2.88 5.78 13.74
C TRP A 93 4.29 6.18 13.31
N ASP A 94 5.32 5.78 14.06
CA ASP A 94 6.71 6.05 13.66
C ASP A 94 7.03 5.43 12.29
N LEU A 95 6.52 4.24 11.99
CA LEU A 95 6.66 3.61 10.68
C LEU A 95 5.81 4.30 9.61
N THR A 96 4.57 4.69 9.93
CA THR A 96 3.69 5.43 9.00
C THR A 96 4.27 6.79 8.65
N ALA A 97 4.82 7.50 9.63
CA ALA A 97 5.45 8.81 9.46
C ALA A 97 6.57 8.76 8.42
N ARG A 98 7.36 7.69 8.41
CA ARG A 98 8.41 7.46 7.40
C ARG A 98 7.87 7.46 5.97
N VAL A 99 6.62 7.07 5.73
CA VAL A 99 6.03 7.12 4.38
C VAL A 99 5.90 8.55 3.87
N PHE A 100 5.61 9.51 4.77
CA PHE A 100 5.57 10.93 4.44
C PHE A 100 6.97 11.55 4.27
N ASP A 101 7.99 10.93 4.86
CA ASP A 101 9.40 11.34 4.69
C ASP A 101 10.02 10.80 3.38
N LEU A 102 9.28 9.98 2.63
CA LEU A 102 9.70 9.54 1.29
C LEU A 102 9.40 10.63 0.26
N ASN A 103 10.20 10.69 -0.81
CA ASN A 103 9.95 11.54 -1.98
C ASN A 103 8.80 10.98 -2.84
N LEU A 104 7.61 10.84 -2.26
CA LEU A 104 6.40 10.36 -2.92
C LEU A 104 5.45 11.50 -3.26
N VAL A 105 4.72 11.34 -4.36
CA VAL A 105 3.49 12.10 -4.61
C VAL A 105 2.32 11.38 -3.95
N ILE A 106 1.66 12.03 -2.99
CA ILE A 106 0.51 11.47 -2.27
C ILE A 106 -0.77 12.19 -2.72
N PHE A 107 -1.68 11.48 -3.36
CA PHE A 107 -2.96 12.04 -3.80
C PHE A 107 -4.06 11.83 -2.76
N SER A 108 -4.85 12.87 -2.50
CA SER A 108 -6.12 12.74 -1.80
C SER A 108 -7.23 12.28 -2.76
N SER A 109 -8.19 11.47 -2.29
CA SER A 109 -9.38 11.14 -3.08
C SER A 109 -10.53 12.10 -2.82
N GLY A 110 -11.21 12.48 -3.90
CA GLY A 110 -12.46 13.23 -3.87
C GLY A 110 -13.63 12.39 -4.38
N GLU A 111 -14.84 12.95 -4.32
CA GLU A 111 -16.09 12.28 -4.73
C GLU A 111 -16.00 11.67 -6.15
N ALA A 112 -15.37 12.39 -7.08
CA ALA A 112 -15.18 11.94 -8.46
C ALA A 112 -14.45 10.59 -8.54
N ARG A 113 -13.40 10.40 -7.72
CA ARG A 113 -12.65 9.14 -7.66
C ARG A 113 -13.48 8.01 -7.06
N HIS A 114 -14.28 8.28 -6.03
CA HIS A 114 -15.19 7.26 -5.47
C HIS A 114 -16.22 6.79 -6.50
N ARG A 115 -16.77 7.70 -7.31
CA ARG A 115 -17.66 7.35 -8.41
C ARG A 115 -16.95 6.56 -9.51
N ALA A 116 -15.72 6.92 -9.86
CA ALA A 116 -14.91 6.15 -10.80
C ALA A 116 -14.61 4.73 -10.27
N ALA A 117 -14.22 4.62 -9.00
CA ALA A 117 -13.96 3.35 -8.32
C ALA A 117 -15.20 2.45 -8.26
N GLN A 118 -16.40 3.01 -8.17
CA GLN A 118 -17.65 2.24 -8.28
C GLN A 118 -17.78 1.54 -9.64
N ARG A 119 -17.42 2.22 -10.74
CA ARG A 119 -17.45 1.60 -12.08
C ARG A 119 -16.36 0.54 -12.23
N VAL A 120 -15.14 0.88 -11.78
CA VAL A 120 -13.98 -0.02 -11.83
C VAL A 120 -14.25 -1.31 -11.05
N ARG A 121 -14.84 -1.23 -9.85
CA ARG A 121 -15.16 -2.44 -9.06
C ARG A 121 -16.22 -3.31 -9.69
N GLN A 122 -17.25 -2.72 -10.31
CA GLN A 122 -18.28 -3.48 -11.02
C GLN A 122 -17.70 -4.18 -12.24
N GLN A 123 -16.80 -3.51 -12.96
CA GLN A 123 -16.19 -4.06 -14.17
C GLN A 123 -15.17 -5.17 -13.87
N HIS A 124 -14.37 -5.01 -12.82
CA HIS A 124 -13.24 -5.90 -12.54
C HIS A 124 -13.44 -6.81 -11.33
N GLY A 125 -14.54 -6.67 -10.58
CA GLY A 125 -14.84 -7.49 -9.40
C GLY A 125 -13.89 -7.23 -8.23
N LEU A 126 -13.50 -5.97 -8.02
CA LEU A 126 -12.57 -5.55 -6.96
C LEU A 126 -13.30 -5.19 -5.65
N LEU A 127 -12.58 -5.31 -4.53
CA LEU A 127 -13.02 -4.75 -3.26
C LEU A 127 -12.91 -3.22 -3.26
N THR A 128 -13.39 -2.61 -2.18
CA THR A 128 -13.59 -1.16 -2.10
C THR A 128 -12.30 -0.37 -2.24
N ASN A 129 -11.25 -0.78 -1.54
CA ASN A 129 -9.97 -0.07 -1.53
C ASN A 129 -9.20 -0.32 -2.82
N ASP A 130 -9.17 -1.56 -3.30
CA ASP A 130 -8.49 -1.91 -4.56
C ASP A 130 -9.08 -1.18 -5.75
N SER A 131 -10.40 -1.00 -5.75
CA SER A 131 -11.05 -0.21 -6.79
C SER A 131 -10.71 1.28 -6.74
N LEU A 132 -10.37 1.84 -5.56
CA LEU A 132 -9.89 3.22 -5.43
C LEU A 132 -8.46 3.35 -5.96
N ILE A 133 -7.60 2.38 -5.66
CA ILE A 133 -6.23 2.30 -6.20
C ILE A 133 -6.29 2.21 -7.73
N ALA A 134 -7.07 1.26 -8.27
CA ALA A 134 -7.23 1.11 -9.71
C ALA A 134 -7.81 2.36 -10.36
N ALA A 135 -8.81 3.01 -9.75
CA ALA A 135 -9.35 4.27 -10.25
C ALA A 135 -8.29 5.40 -10.23
N ALA A 136 -7.49 5.52 -9.17
CA ALA A 136 -6.41 6.51 -9.09
C ALA A 136 -5.37 6.30 -10.19
N CYS A 137 -4.92 5.06 -10.39
CA CYS A 137 -3.98 4.71 -11.46
C CYS A 137 -4.54 5.07 -12.84
N LEU A 138 -5.79 4.73 -13.11
CA LEU A 138 -6.44 4.99 -14.40
C LEU A 138 -6.67 6.49 -14.65
N GLU A 139 -7.05 7.24 -13.63
CA GLU A 139 -7.28 8.69 -13.69
C GLU A 139 -5.98 9.46 -13.97
N GLN A 140 -4.89 9.05 -13.34
CA GLN A 140 -3.57 9.70 -13.45
C GLN A 140 -2.69 9.10 -14.55
N GLU A 141 -3.24 8.19 -15.37
CA GLU A 141 -2.52 7.43 -16.41
C GLU A 141 -1.27 6.68 -15.91
N ILE A 142 -1.24 6.35 -14.62
CA ILE A 142 -0.17 5.56 -14.00
C ILE A 142 -0.39 4.09 -14.34
N ARG A 143 0.48 3.55 -15.19
CA ARG A 143 0.35 2.17 -15.68
C ARG A 143 1.07 1.14 -14.84
N LEU A 144 2.00 1.54 -13.97
CA LEU A 144 2.77 0.59 -13.17
C LEU A 144 2.22 0.58 -11.74
N LEU A 145 1.92 -0.60 -11.22
CA LEU A 145 1.44 -0.79 -9.86
C LEU A 145 2.37 -1.76 -9.11
N ALA A 146 2.92 -1.32 -7.99
CA ALA A 146 3.61 -2.19 -7.04
C ALA A 146 2.61 -2.65 -5.97
N THR A 147 2.31 -3.94 -5.96
CA THR A 147 1.41 -4.57 -4.99
C THR A 147 1.74 -6.05 -4.87
N ARG A 148 1.41 -6.71 -3.77
CA ARG A 148 1.35 -8.17 -3.69
C ARG A 148 0.01 -8.74 -4.17
N ASP A 149 -1.04 -7.93 -4.22
CA ASP A 149 -2.39 -8.39 -4.49
C ASP A 149 -2.55 -8.90 -5.94
N ALA A 150 -3.14 -10.08 -6.10
CA ALA A 150 -3.43 -10.70 -7.39
C ALA A 150 -4.68 -10.15 -8.08
N ASP A 151 -5.53 -9.44 -7.34
CA ASP A 151 -6.76 -8.86 -7.86
C ASP A 151 -6.50 -7.80 -8.94
N PHE A 152 -5.31 -7.21 -8.98
CA PHE A 152 -4.92 -6.24 -10.01
C PHE A 152 -4.36 -6.89 -11.29
N ASP A 153 -3.95 -8.16 -11.26
CA ASP A 153 -3.35 -8.85 -12.42
C ASP A 153 -4.33 -8.97 -13.60
N ARG A 154 -5.63 -8.89 -13.31
CA ARG A 154 -6.74 -8.92 -14.28
C ARG A 154 -7.10 -7.56 -14.87
N ILE A 155 -6.44 -6.46 -14.47
CA ILE A 155 -6.74 -5.12 -14.98
C ILE A 155 -5.82 -4.82 -16.19
N PRO A 156 -6.33 -4.81 -17.43
CA PRO A 156 -5.47 -4.80 -18.63
C PRO A 156 -4.61 -3.53 -18.79
N LYS A 157 -5.02 -2.44 -18.15
CA LYS A 157 -4.32 -1.14 -18.21
C LYS A 157 -3.17 -1.03 -17.19
N LEU A 158 -3.03 -2.00 -16.28
CA LEU A 158 -1.99 -2.00 -15.26
C LEU A 158 -0.95 -3.07 -15.55
N THR A 159 0.31 -2.71 -15.38
CA THR A 159 1.45 -3.61 -15.31
C THR A 159 1.81 -3.76 -13.84
N VAL A 160 1.57 -4.95 -13.30
CA VAL A 160 1.75 -5.24 -11.88
C VAL A 160 3.17 -5.73 -11.62
N TYR A 161 3.82 -5.13 -10.61
CA TYR A 161 5.10 -5.55 -10.06
C TYR A 161 4.91 -6.08 -8.64
N LYS A 162 5.42 -7.29 -8.36
CA LYS A 162 5.22 -7.99 -7.08
C LYS A 162 6.54 -8.39 -6.42
N PRO A 163 6.62 -8.38 -5.08
CA PRO A 163 7.75 -8.97 -4.38
C PRO A 163 7.77 -10.49 -4.63
N THR A 164 8.96 -11.06 -4.77
CA THR A 164 9.15 -12.51 -4.94
C THR A 164 9.91 -13.16 -3.78
N ASP A 165 10.26 -12.37 -2.77
CA ASP A 165 10.99 -12.77 -1.56
C ASP A 165 10.08 -13.05 -0.36
N ILE A 166 8.77 -12.94 -0.57
CA ILE A 166 7.74 -13.27 0.41
C ILE A 166 6.70 -14.21 -0.23
N PRO A 167 5.96 -15.00 0.58
CA PRO A 167 5.03 -16.01 0.07
C PRO A 167 3.84 -15.50 -0.76
#